data_AF-A0A5M3WC32-F1
#
_entry.id   AF-A0A5M3WC32-F1
#
_cell.length_a   1.000
_cell.length_b   1.000
_cell.length_c   1.000
_cell.angle_alpha   90.00
_cell.angle_beta   90.00
_cell.angle_gamma   90.00
#
_symmetry.space_group_name_H-M   'P 1'
#
loop_
_entity.id
_entity.type
_entity.pdbx_description
1 polymer ?
#
loop_
_entity_poly.entity_id
_entity_poly.type
_entity_poly.pdbx_seq_one_letter_code
_entity_poly.pdbx_strand_id
1 'polypeptide(L)'
;MTGALGIHNLAVMPRCDEEDLLRDGFERVHIELDWWDGPREGLADVDGKVHYFQAVWDDDQDDYGDEYYVWPASSPAVAMEREAQTIFLEWLTRYKSATASIETHPGHGGVDARYDELKTRLLPFRAKPNDAIRMTAEWRALDRRFHNNAAGPSYTVKWCRSGQ
;
A
#
# COMPACT_ATOMS: atom_id res chain seq x y z
N MET A 1 -8.99 24.91 13.47
CA MET A 1 -9.77 23.78 12.94
C MET A 1 -9.17 23.42 11.60
N THR A 2 -8.13 22.60 11.64
CA THR A 2 -7.48 22.07 10.44
C THR A 2 -8.17 20.75 10.18
N GLY A 3 -9.07 20.72 9.19
CA GLY A 3 -9.74 19.49 8.82
C GLY A 3 -8.68 18.51 8.31
N ALA A 4 -8.50 17.40 9.00
CA ALA A 4 -7.79 16.26 8.45
C ALA A 4 -8.51 15.91 7.15
N LEU A 5 -7.83 16.10 6.02
CA LEU A 5 -8.29 15.57 4.74
C LEU A 5 -8.22 14.06 4.91
N GLY A 6 -9.36 13.45 5.22
CA GLY A 6 -9.50 12.01 5.29
C GLY A 6 -8.96 11.37 4.01
N ILE A 7 -8.59 10.10 4.13
CA ILE A 7 -8.20 9.15 3.08
C ILE A 7 -8.99 9.27 1.75
N HIS A 8 -10.21 9.81 1.81
CA HIS A 8 -11.27 9.89 0.81
C HIS A 8 -10.98 10.73 -0.46
N ASN A 9 -9.79 11.30 -0.67
CA ASN A 9 -9.59 12.22 -1.79
C ASN A 9 -8.20 12.18 -2.46
N LEU A 10 -7.44 11.11 -2.31
CA LEU A 10 -6.12 11.00 -2.97
C LEU A 10 -6.21 11.14 -4.51
N ALA A 11 -7.33 10.74 -5.11
CA ALA A 11 -7.58 10.86 -6.55
C ALA A 11 -7.79 12.32 -7.04
N VAL A 12 -8.16 13.25 -6.16
CA VAL A 12 -8.40 14.66 -6.48
C VAL A 12 -7.37 15.61 -5.84
N MET A 13 -6.40 15.05 -5.11
CA MET A 13 -5.30 15.85 -4.55
C MET A 13 -4.41 16.42 -5.67
N PRO A 14 -3.82 17.61 -5.44
CA PRO A 14 -2.76 18.12 -6.29
C PRO A 14 -1.65 17.08 -6.40
N ARG A 15 -1.22 16.81 -7.63
CA ARG A 15 -0.09 15.90 -7.89
C ARG A 15 1.21 16.66 -7.63
N CYS A 16 2.07 16.07 -6.83
CA CYS A 16 3.33 16.68 -6.42
C CYS A 16 4.53 15.95 -7.03
N ASP A 17 5.66 16.67 -7.07
CA ASP A 17 6.96 16.06 -7.34
C ASP A 17 7.39 15.16 -6.17
N GLU A 18 7.97 14.02 -6.49
CA GLU A 18 8.38 13.04 -5.49
C GLU A 18 9.56 13.54 -4.66
N GLU A 19 10.56 14.19 -5.27
CA GLU A 19 11.75 14.65 -4.55
C GLU A 19 11.41 15.72 -3.51
N ASP A 20 10.47 16.61 -3.85
CA ASP A 20 9.99 17.64 -2.92
C ASP A 20 9.25 17.02 -1.73
N LEU A 21 8.35 16.06 -1.99
CA LEU A 21 7.64 15.36 -0.90
C LEU A 21 8.59 14.59 0.00
N LEU A 22 9.60 13.91 -0.56
CA LEU A 22 10.61 13.21 0.23
C LEU A 22 11.43 14.18 1.11
N ARG A 23 11.71 15.40 0.63
CA ARG A 23 12.35 16.45 1.44
C ARG A 23 11.43 16.97 2.55
N ASP A 24 10.12 16.98 2.34
CA ASP A 24 9.12 17.38 3.32
C ASP A 24 8.81 16.29 4.36
N GLY A 25 9.53 15.17 4.30
CA GLY A 25 9.40 14.06 5.24
C GLY A 25 8.28 13.09 4.90
N PHE A 26 7.78 13.10 3.67
CA PHE A 26 7.02 11.97 3.16
C PHE A 26 7.96 10.82 2.81
N GLU A 27 7.42 9.62 2.88
CA GLU A 27 8.12 8.37 2.68
C GLU A 27 7.43 7.57 1.58
N ARG A 28 8.20 6.68 0.94
CA ARG A 28 7.72 5.92 -0.21
C ARG A 28 6.78 4.82 0.22
N VAL A 29 5.71 4.67 -0.55
CA VAL A 29 4.91 3.44 -0.55
C VAL A 29 5.46 2.54 -1.66
N HIS A 30 5.79 1.31 -1.32
CA HIS A 30 6.36 0.33 -2.25
C HIS A 30 5.28 -0.54 -2.88
N ILE A 31 4.28 -0.94 -2.09
CA ILE A 31 3.28 -1.95 -2.48
C ILE A 31 1.93 -1.56 -1.88
N GLU A 32 0.91 -1.58 -2.72
CA GLU A 32 -0.50 -1.50 -2.34
C GLU A 32 -1.07 -2.92 -2.34
N LEU A 33 -1.55 -3.39 -1.19
CA LEU A 33 -2.14 -4.71 -1.02
C LEU A 33 -3.67 -4.65 -1.04
N ASP A 34 -4.25 -3.59 -0.49
CA ASP A 34 -5.69 -3.34 -0.53
C ASP A 34 -5.99 -1.85 -0.66
N TRP A 35 -6.98 -1.53 -1.49
CA TRP A 35 -7.43 -0.18 -1.80
C TRP A 35 -8.93 -0.18 -2.11
N TRP A 36 -9.67 0.71 -1.46
CA TRP A 36 -11.09 0.96 -1.75
C TRP A 36 -11.29 2.41 -2.18
N ASP A 37 -11.32 3.31 -1.21
CA ASP A 37 -11.43 4.77 -1.28
C ASP A 37 -10.14 5.47 -0.81
N GLY A 38 -9.14 4.67 -0.42
CA GLY A 38 -7.78 5.06 -0.05
C GLY A 38 -6.94 3.83 0.28
N PRO A 39 -5.64 3.99 0.62
CA PRO A 39 -4.78 2.88 1.00
C PRO A 39 -5.32 2.19 2.26
N ARG A 40 -5.55 0.87 2.17
CA ARG A 40 -5.99 0.05 3.31
C ARG A 40 -4.86 -0.79 3.86
N GLU A 41 -4.13 -1.46 2.99
CA GLU A 41 -3.01 -2.30 3.37
C GLU A 41 -1.88 -2.16 2.36
N GLY A 42 -0.65 -2.30 2.82
CA GLY A 42 0.50 -2.19 1.93
C GLY A 42 1.83 -2.24 2.65
N LEU A 43 2.87 -1.86 1.90
CA LEU A 43 4.23 -1.69 2.42
C LEU A 43 4.73 -0.29 2.10
N ALA A 44 5.28 0.37 3.10
CA ALA A 44 5.85 1.71 2.98
C ALA A 44 7.11 1.85 3.83
N ASP A 45 7.93 2.84 3.52
CA ASP A 45 9.02 3.23 4.40
C ASP A 45 8.48 3.93 5.65
N VAL A 46 9.11 3.62 6.79
CA VAL A 46 8.97 4.30 8.08
C VAL A 46 10.39 4.49 8.61
N ASP A 47 10.82 5.75 8.76
CA ASP A 47 12.20 6.11 9.08
C ASP A 47 13.22 5.40 8.16
N GLY A 48 12.91 5.31 6.86
CA GLY A 48 13.75 4.70 5.83
C GLY A 48 13.82 3.16 5.86
N LYS A 49 12.95 2.49 6.61
CA LYS A 49 12.83 1.02 6.64
C LYS A 49 11.44 0.58 6.20
N VAL A 50 11.37 -0.50 5.44
CA VAL A 50 10.09 -1.03 4.95
C VAL A 50 9.29 -1.65 6.10
N HIS A 51 8.05 -1.21 6.23
CA HIS A 51 7.05 -1.72 7.17
C HIS A 51 5.79 -2.11 6.39
N TYR A 52 5.06 -3.09 6.93
CA TYR A 52 3.67 -3.28 6.59
C TYR A 52 2.82 -2.20 7.27
N PHE A 53 1.74 -1.79 6.62
CA PHE A 53 0.68 -1.00 7.23
C PHE A 53 -0.70 -1.62 6.98
N GLN A 54 -1.63 -1.41 7.91
CA GLN A 54 -3.03 -1.80 7.82
C GLN A 54 -3.90 -0.73 8.47
N ALA A 55 -4.92 -0.24 7.76
CA ALA A 55 -5.87 0.76 8.25
C ALA A 55 -6.62 0.25 9.47
N VAL A 56 -6.81 1.13 10.46
CA VAL A 56 -7.61 0.85 11.65
C VAL A 56 -9.06 1.20 11.38
N TRP A 57 -9.96 0.25 11.62
CA TRP A 57 -11.40 0.50 11.63
C TRP A 57 -11.78 1.33 12.84
N ASP A 58 -12.50 2.42 12.63
CA ASP A 58 -13.06 3.27 13.68
C ASP A 58 -14.55 2.93 13.84
N ASP A 59 -14.85 2.15 14.89
CA ASP A 59 -16.21 1.74 15.21
C ASP A 59 -17.14 2.92 15.51
N ASP A 60 -16.62 4.05 16.01
CA ASP A 60 -17.44 5.22 16.35
C ASP A 60 -17.86 5.99 15.10
N GLN A 61 -17.02 5.99 14.06
CA GLN A 61 -17.30 6.64 12.77
C GLN A 61 -17.92 5.70 11.74
N ASP A 62 -17.99 4.40 12.03
CA ASP A 62 -18.41 3.34 11.09
C ASP A 62 -17.61 3.43 9.77
N ASP A 63 -16.33 3.78 9.88
CA ASP A 63 -15.44 4.07 8.77
C ASP A 63 -13.97 3.89 9.18
N TYR A 64 -13.08 3.92 8.21
CA TYR A 64 -11.65 3.98 8.45
C TYR A 64 -11.16 5.42 8.50
N GLY A 65 -10.47 5.76 9.59
CA GLY A 65 -9.83 7.07 9.75
C GLY A 65 -8.48 7.20 9.04
N ASP A 66 -7.64 8.10 9.56
CA ASP A 66 -6.24 8.28 9.15
C ASP A 66 -5.26 7.42 9.96
N GLU A 67 -5.76 6.51 10.81
CA GLU A 67 -4.93 5.67 11.67
C GLU A 67 -4.63 4.29 11.06
N TYR A 68 -3.41 3.84 11.29
CA TYR A 68 -2.85 2.61 10.75
C TYR A 68 -2.07 1.86 11.82
N TYR A 69 -2.16 0.53 11.80
CA TYR A 69 -1.19 -0.35 12.42
C TYR A 69 0.01 -0.51 11.51
N VAL A 70 1.21 -0.40 12.07
CA VAL A 70 2.48 -0.43 11.34
C VAL A 70 3.45 -1.39 12.02
N TRP A 71 4.07 -2.30 11.25
CA TRP A 71 5.05 -3.25 11.79
C TRP A 71 6.16 -3.59 10.79
N PRO A 72 7.38 -3.92 11.24
CA PRO A 72 8.52 -4.12 10.35
C PRO A 72 8.31 -5.25 9.34
N ALA A 73 8.69 -5.00 8.09
CA ALA A 73 8.75 -6.04 7.07
C ALA A 73 10.17 -6.62 7.01
N SER A 74 10.31 -7.94 7.12
CA SER A 74 11.59 -8.60 6.96
C SER A 74 12.06 -8.55 5.49
N SER A 75 13.37 -8.51 5.23
CA SER A 75 13.89 -8.51 3.85
C SER A 75 13.37 -9.68 2.99
N PRO A 76 13.24 -10.92 3.51
CA PRO A 76 12.60 -12.01 2.77
C PRO A 76 11.14 -11.73 2.41
N ALA A 77 10.37 -11.13 3.33
CA ALA A 77 8.98 -10.76 3.06
C ALA A 77 8.90 -9.69 1.97
N VAL A 78 9.70 -8.63 2.07
CA VAL A 78 9.76 -7.57 1.05
C VAL A 78 10.09 -8.13 -0.34
N ALA A 79 11.05 -9.06 -0.44
CA ALA A 79 11.41 -9.69 -1.71
C ALA A 79 10.24 -10.49 -2.29
N MET A 80 9.55 -11.28 -1.47
CA MET A 80 8.37 -12.06 -1.89
C MET A 80 7.21 -11.15 -2.31
N GLU A 81 6.94 -10.05 -1.60
CA GLU A 81 5.89 -9.09 -1.96
C GLU A 81 6.19 -8.40 -3.31
N ARG A 82 7.45 -8.02 -3.55
CA ARG A 82 7.87 -7.44 -4.85
C ARG A 82 7.72 -8.43 -6.00
N GLU A 83 8.00 -9.70 -5.75
CA GLU A 83 7.81 -10.74 -6.76
C GLU A 83 6.33 -10.93 -7.08
N ALA A 84 5.47 -11.01 -6.06
CA ALA A 84 4.02 -11.09 -6.24
C ALA A 84 3.48 -9.86 -7.01
N GLN A 85 3.97 -8.66 -6.68
CA GLN A 85 3.62 -7.42 -7.38
C GLN A 85 4.05 -7.46 -8.85
N THR A 86 5.23 -8.00 -9.16
CA THR A 86 5.71 -8.14 -10.55
C THR A 86 4.77 -9.04 -11.37
N ILE A 87 4.41 -10.22 -10.84
CA ILE A 87 3.46 -11.13 -11.49
C ILE A 87 2.10 -10.44 -11.71
N PHE A 88 1.61 -9.72 -10.71
CA PHE A 88 0.35 -8.97 -10.83
C PHE A 88 0.42 -7.88 -11.90
N LEU A 89 1.51 -7.09 -11.96
CA LEU A 89 1.67 -6.02 -12.95
C LEU A 89 1.79 -6.57 -14.38
N GLU A 90 2.41 -7.73 -14.57
CA GLU A 90 2.45 -8.43 -15.85
C GLU A 90 1.05 -8.89 -16.28
N TRP A 91 0.26 -9.44 -15.36
CA TRP A 91 -1.15 -9.74 -15.64
C TRP A 91 -1.95 -8.46 -15.94
N LEU A 92 -1.79 -7.40 -15.14
CA LEU A 92 -2.52 -6.13 -15.32
C LEU A 92 -2.22 -5.49 -16.67
N THR A 93 -0.97 -5.59 -17.15
CA THR A 93 -0.57 -5.14 -18.48
C THR A 93 -1.28 -5.92 -19.59
N ARG A 94 -1.39 -7.25 -19.44
CA ARG A 94 -2.15 -8.09 -20.38
C ARG A 94 -3.65 -7.81 -20.32
N TYR A 95 -4.20 -7.61 -19.13
CA TYR A 95 -5.60 -7.28 -18.92
C TYR A 95 -5.96 -5.93 -19.57
N LYS A 96 -5.16 -4.88 -19.34
CA LYS A 96 -5.34 -3.55 -19.95
C LYS A 96 -5.19 -3.55 -21.46
N SER A 97 -4.43 -4.49 -22.03
CA SER A 97 -4.31 -4.68 -23.48
C SER A 97 -5.36 -5.64 -24.06
N ALA A 98 -6.34 -6.07 -23.27
CA ALA A 98 -7.38 -7.04 -23.64
C ALA A 98 -6.83 -8.40 -24.13
N THR A 99 -5.63 -8.77 -23.68
CA THR A 99 -4.98 -10.07 -23.98
C THR A 99 -5.06 -11.06 -22.82
N ALA A 100 -5.58 -10.63 -21.68
CA ALA A 100 -5.98 -11.47 -20.55
C ALA A 100 -7.38 -11.05 -20.08
N SER A 101 -8.08 -11.95 -19.39
CA SER A 101 -9.40 -11.67 -18.82
C SER A 101 -9.33 -11.65 -17.29
N ILE A 102 -10.43 -11.25 -16.65
CA ILE A 102 -10.54 -11.28 -15.20
C ILE A 102 -10.41 -12.70 -14.64
N GLU A 103 -10.86 -13.73 -15.38
CA GLU A 103 -10.76 -15.14 -14.97
C GLU A 103 -9.30 -15.59 -14.75
N THR A 104 -8.36 -14.97 -15.47
CA THR A 104 -6.93 -15.27 -15.35
C THR A 104 -6.22 -14.40 -14.32
N HIS A 105 -6.96 -13.73 -13.42
CA HIS A 105 -6.38 -12.94 -12.35
C HIS A 105 -5.58 -13.86 -11.40
N PRO A 106 -4.29 -13.60 -11.14
CA PRO A 106 -3.44 -14.51 -10.37
C PRO A 106 -3.95 -14.73 -8.93
N GLY A 107 -4.65 -13.75 -8.36
CA GLY A 107 -5.28 -13.86 -7.04
C GLY A 107 -6.43 -14.87 -6.88
N HIS A 108 -6.97 -15.41 -7.99
CA HIS A 108 -8.08 -16.39 -7.95
C HIS A 108 -7.67 -17.76 -7.40
N GLY A 109 -6.37 -18.08 -7.37
CA GLY A 109 -5.90 -19.43 -7.04
C GLY A 109 -5.98 -20.38 -8.24
N GLY A 110 -4.97 -21.22 -8.40
CA GLY A 110 -4.89 -22.22 -9.46
C GLY A 110 -4.57 -21.68 -10.85
N VAL A 111 -4.34 -20.37 -10.99
CA VAL A 111 -4.01 -19.70 -12.26
C VAL A 111 -2.50 -19.55 -12.43
N ASP A 112 -1.81 -19.12 -11.37
CA ASP A 112 -0.37 -18.93 -11.35
C ASP A 112 0.20 -19.59 -10.09
N ALA A 113 0.88 -20.73 -10.28
CA ALA A 113 1.40 -21.53 -9.18
C ALA A 113 2.42 -20.78 -8.31
N ARG A 114 3.18 -19.86 -8.91
CA ARG A 114 4.16 -19.06 -8.16
C ARG A 114 3.46 -18.02 -7.31
N TYR A 115 2.45 -17.34 -7.86
CA TYR A 115 1.64 -16.41 -7.10
C TYR A 115 0.91 -17.09 -5.93
N ASP A 116 0.40 -18.31 -6.15
CA ASP A 116 -0.26 -19.10 -5.10
C ASP A 116 0.69 -19.48 -3.96
N GLU A 117 1.91 -19.90 -4.30
CA GLU A 117 2.96 -20.17 -3.32
C GLU A 117 3.31 -18.90 -2.52
N LEU A 118 3.52 -17.78 -3.21
CA LEU A 118 3.84 -16.49 -2.58
C LEU A 118 2.72 -16.05 -1.64
N LYS A 119 1.46 -16.10 -2.08
CA LYS A 119 0.29 -15.76 -1.25
C LYS A 119 0.28 -16.59 0.03
N THR A 120 0.53 -17.90 -0.07
CA THR A 120 0.59 -18.80 1.08
C THR A 120 1.73 -18.46 2.03
N ARG A 121 2.93 -18.20 1.51
CA ARG A 121 4.12 -17.88 2.31
C ARG A 121 4.08 -16.50 2.95
N LEU A 122 3.35 -15.56 2.37
CA LEU A 122 3.21 -14.19 2.85
C LEU A 122 2.17 -14.03 3.97
N LEU A 123 1.21 -14.96 4.09
CA LEU A 123 0.18 -14.94 5.14
C LEU A 123 0.71 -14.62 6.55
N PRO A 124 1.75 -15.28 7.09
CA PRO A 124 2.24 -14.97 8.43
C PRO A 124 2.87 -13.58 8.56
N PHE A 125 3.35 -12.97 7.47
CA PHE A 125 3.96 -11.63 7.50
C PHE A 125 2.93 -10.51 7.39
N ARG A 126 1.83 -10.77 6.67
CA ARG A 126 0.70 -9.83 6.49
C ARG A 126 -0.23 -9.79 7.71
N ALA A 127 -0.18 -10.79 8.58
CA ALA A 127 -0.94 -10.78 9.83
C ALA A 127 -0.36 -9.73 10.78
N LYS A 128 -1.18 -8.75 11.17
CA LYS A 128 -0.81 -7.73 12.15
C LYS A 128 -0.40 -8.38 13.48
N PRO A 129 0.84 -8.16 13.97
CA PRO A 129 1.25 -8.67 15.26
C PRO A 129 0.66 -7.86 16.43
N ASN A 130 0.83 -8.35 17.66
CA ASN A 130 0.32 -7.67 18.86
C ASN A 130 1.12 -6.42 19.23
N ASP A 131 2.37 -6.33 18.79
CA ASP A 131 3.29 -5.23 19.02
C ASP A 131 3.34 -4.23 17.85
N ALA A 132 2.37 -4.30 16.92
CA ALA A 132 2.21 -3.31 15.88
C ALA A 132 1.97 -1.92 16.49
N ILE A 133 2.62 -0.90 15.90
CA ILE A 133 2.54 0.48 16.37
C ILE A 133 1.37 1.16 15.68
N ARG A 134 0.59 1.97 16.42
CA ARG A 134 -0.47 2.81 15.85
C ARG A 134 0.11 4.17 15.43
N MET A 135 -0.13 4.58 14.19
CA MET A 135 0.33 5.84 13.62
C MET A 135 -0.79 6.46 12.79
N THR A 136 -0.82 7.79 12.71
CA THR A 136 -1.63 8.49 11.70
C THR A 136 -0.83 8.65 10.40
N ALA A 137 -1.55 8.69 9.28
CA ALA A 137 -0.98 8.81 7.94
C ALA A 137 -1.53 10.05 7.23
N GLU A 138 -0.62 10.88 6.72
CA GLU A 138 -0.95 11.90 5.74
C GLU A 138 -0.52 11.42 4.35
N TRP A 139 -1.49 11.26 3.45
CA TRP A 139 -1.24 10.78 2.07
C TRP A 139 -1.08 11.96 1.09
N ARG A 140 -0.18 11.80 0.11
CA ARG A 140 -0.02 12.74 -1.01
C ARG A 140 0.13 12.02 -2.34
N ALA A 141 -0.58 12.52 -3.35
CA ALA A 141 -0.51 11.99 -4.71
C ALA A 141 0.77 12.46 -5.41
N LEU A 142 1.43 11.53 -6.10
CA LEU A 142 2.56 11.81 -6.97
C LEU A 142 2.08 12.12 -8.38
N ASP A 143 2.81 12.97 -9.09
CA ASP A 143 2.59 13.15 -10.53
C ASP A 143 3.13 11.99 -11.35
N ARG A 144 2.42 10.85 -11.29
CA ARG A 144 2.72 9.66 -12.07
C ARG A 144 1.60 9.35 -13.05
N ARG A 145 1.98 8.81 -14.22
CA ARG A 145 1.06 8.41 -15.28
C ARG A 145 0.15 7.24 -14.88
N PHE A 146 0.64 6.34 -14.03
CA PHE A 146 -0.06 5.13 -13.63
C PHE A 146 -0.16 5.05 -12.11
N HIS A 147 -1.33 4.64 -11.62
CA HIS A 147 -1.59 4.43 -10.19
C HIS A 147 -0.63 3.43 -9.58
N ASN A 148 -0.34 2.32 -10.25
CA ASN A 148 0.62 1.31 -9.80
C ASN A 148 1.63 0.99 -10.92
N ASN A 149 2.91 0.96 -10.57
CA ASN A 149 4.00 0.50 -11.44
C ASN A 149 5.07 -0.25 -10.62
N ALA A 150 6.18 -0.65 -11.25
CA ALA A 150 7.24 -1.42 -10.59
C ALA A 150 7.96 -0.67 -9.44
N ALA A 151 7.87 0.67 -9.41
CA ALA A 151 8.37 1.51 -8.33
C ALA A 151 7.33 1.75 -7.22
N GLY A 152 6.17 1.11 -7.29
CA GLY A 152 5.08 1.23 -6.33
C GLY A 152 3.95 2.15 -6.80
N PRO A 153 3.01 2.46 -5.90
CA PRO A 153 1.87 3.30 -6.22
C PRO A 153 2.24 4.77 -6.51
N SER A 154 1.26 5.55 -7.00
CA SER A 154 1.39 6.98 -7.29
C SER A 154 1.09 7.87 -6.08
N TYR A 155 1.53 7.47 -4.90
CA TYR A 155 1.38 8.26 -3.68
C TYR A 155 2.48 7.98 -2.67
N THR A 156 2.68 8.92 -1.76
CA THR A 156 3.57 8.84 -0.61
C THR A 156 2.79 9.03 0.68
N VAL A 157 3.45 8.76 1.79
CA VAL A 157 2.86 8.83 3.13
C VAL A 157 3.79 9.55 4.07
N LYS A 158 3.25 10.40 4.94
CA LYS A 158 3.96 10.92 6.09
C LYS A 158 3.35 10.35 7.35
N TRP A 159 4.17 9.68 8.15
CA TRP A 159 3.74 9.02 9.36
C TRP A 159 3.90 9.94 10.57
N CYS A 160 2.88 10.00 11.42
CA CYS A 160 2.94 10.65 12.72
C CYS A 160 2.53 9.63 13.78
N ARG A 161 3.25 9.55 14.91
CA ARG A 161 2.83 8.67 15.99
C ARG A 161 1.56 9.22 16.63
N SER A 162 0.53 8.39 16.76
CA SER A 162 -0.69 8.76 17.50
C SER A 162 -0.32 8.95 18.99
N GLY A 163 -0.45 10.17 19.52
CA GLY A 163 -0.37 10.43 20.97
C GLY A 163 0.96 10.92 21.55
N GLN A 164 1.63 11.89 20.92
CA GLN A 164 2.55 12.82 21.62
C GLN A 164 1.95 14.21 21.78
#